data_AF-A0AA88HGJ1-F1
#
_entry.id   AF-A0AA88HGJ1-F1
#
_cell.length_a   1.000
_cell.length_b   1.000
_cell.length_c   1.000
_cell.angle_alpha   90.00
_cell.angle_beta   90.00
_cell.angle_gamma   90.00
#
_symmetry.space_group_name_H-M   'P 1'
#
loop_
_entity.id
_entity.type
_entity.pdbx_description
1 polymer ?
#
loop_
_entity_poly.entity_id
_entity_poly.type
_entity_poly.pdbx_seq_one_letter_code
_entity_poly.pdbx_strand_id
1 'polypeptide(L)' 'MKQHANNKGIRLKNWSTGEVLYDTLHSTSNVKALNCRSTICTANHMNTIKEVKPIRTGDAVLDDAKKFIDEFYASIEK' A
#
# COMPACT_ATOMS: atom_id res chain seq x y z
N MET A 1 5.58 33.66 -5.66
CA MET A 1 5.12 33.02 -4.42
C MET A 1 4.69 31.60 -4.77
N LYS A 2 5.48 30.58 -4.46
CA LYS A 2 5.14 29.18 -4.77
C LYS A 2 4.24 28.66 -3.65
N GLN A 3 2.99 28.35 -3.98
CA GLN A 3 2.08 27.68 -3.05
C GLN A 3 2.68 26.32 -2.69
N HIS A 4 3.01 26.14 -1.40
CA HIS A 4 3.32 24.83 -0.85
C HIS A 4 1.99 24.10 -0.66
N ALA A 5 1.58 23.34 -1.67
CA ALA A 5 0.54 22.33 -1.50
C ALA A 5 1.01 21.36 -0.41
N ASN A 6 0.21 21.22 0.63
CA ASN A 6 0.47 20.40 1.80
C ASN A 6 0.35 18.92 1.40
N ASN A 7 1.37 18.38 0.72
CA ASN A 7 1.32 17.03 0.13
C ASN A 7 1.55 15.97 1.20
N LYS A 8 0.44 15.41 1.74
CA LYS A 8 0.38 14.35 2.76
C LYS A 8 0.92 12.97 2.31
N GLY A 9 1.62 12.87 1.18
CA GLY A 9 2.08 11.59 0.60
C GLY A 9 3.60 11.39 0.70
N ILE A 10 4.06 10.16 0.46
CA ILE A 10 5.50 9.85 0.38
C ILE A 10 6.07 10.51 -0.87
N ARG A 11 7.06 11.39 -0.69
CA ARG A 11 7.72 12.09 -1.79
C ARG A 11 8.66 11.17 -2.57
N LEU A 12 8.35 10.95 -3.84
CA LEU A 12 9.17 10.20 -4.79
C LEU A 12 9.86 11.17 -5.75
N LYS A 13 11.13 10.92 -6.06
CA LYS A 13 11.91 11.75 -7.00
C LYS A 13 12.55 10.89 -8.07
N ASN A 14 12.32 11.25 -9.33
CA ASN A 14 13.12 10.75 -10.44
C ASN A 14 14.42 11.57 -10.52
N TRP A 15 15.56 10.93 -10.33
CA TRP A 15 16.86 11.61 -10.34
C TRP A 15 17.38 11.91 -11.76
N SER A 16 16.88 11.22 -12.78
CA SER A 16 17.24 11.46 -14.17
C SER A 16 16.49 12.66 -14.76
N THR A 17 15.20 12.81 -14.48
CA THR A 17 14.36 13.90 -15.02
C THR A 17 14.15 15.05 -14.03
N GLY A 18 14.40 14.82 -12.75
CA GLY A 18 14.12 15.78 -11.68
C GLY A 18 12.66 15.84 -11.26
N GLU A 19 11.78 15.06 -11.89
CA GLU A 19 10.35 15.00 -11.58
C GLU A 19 10.10 14.53 -10.14
N VAL A 20 9.07 15.10 -9.50
CA VAL A 20 8.68 14.76 -8.13
C VAL A 20 7.20 14.39 -8.12
N LEU A 21 6.91 13.21 -7.57
CA LEU A 21 5.56 12.69 -7.34
C LEU A 21 5.34 12.47 -5.84
N TYR A 22 4.09 12.36 -5.43
CA TYR A 22 3.72 12.09 -4.04
C TYR A 22 2.77 10.89 -4.00
N ASP A 23 3.24 9.79 -3.43
CA ASP A 23 2.44 8.58 -3.26
C ASP A 23 1.50 8.73 -2.06
N THR A 24 0.21 8.78 -2.33
CA THR A 24 -0.87 8.80 -1.33
C THR A 24 -1.52 7.43 -1.13
N LEU A 25 -1.34 6.52 -2.09
CA LEU A 25 -1.96 5.20 -2.12
C LEU A 25 -1.30 4.22 -1.13
N HIS A 26 -0.03 4.39 -0.80
CA HIS A 26 0.67 3.54 0.18
C HIS A 26 -0.11 3.33 1.50
N SER A 27 -0.89 4.34 1.91
CA SER A 27 -1.68 4.34 3.14
C SER A 27 -2.87 3.38 3.13
N THR A 28 -3.34 2.94 1.96
CA THR A 28 -4.46 2.01 1.82
C THR A 28 -4.03 0.54 1.74
N SER A 29 -2.72 0.27 1.75
CA SER A 29 -2.18 -1.08 1.62
C SER A 29 -2.64 -2.00 2.75
N ASN A 30 -3.23 -3.15 2.37
CA ASN A 30 -3.67 -4.20 3.30
C ASN A 30 -2.56 -5.25 3.57
N VAL A 31 -1.37 -5.07 3.00
CA VAL A 31 -0.25 -6.00 3.19
C VAL A 31 0.33 -5.81 4.59
N LYS A 32 -0.05 -6.69 5.52
CA LYS A 32 0.33 -6.59 6.94
C LYS A 32 1.81 -6.91 7.21
N ALA A 33 2.55 -7.49 6.27
CA ALA A 33 3.94 -7.89 6.50
C ALA A 33 4.81 -7.70 5.25
N LEU A 34 5.35 -6.49 5.08
CA LEU A 34 6.67 -6.38 4.49
C LEU A 34 7.67 -6.85 5.57
N ASN A 35 8.63 -7.70 5.22
CA ASN A 35 9.64 -8.17 6.19
C ASN A 35 10.63 -7.08 6.62
N CYS A 36 10.45 -5.86 6.12
CA CYS A 36 11.19 -4.68 6.54
C CYS A 36 10.66 -4.22 7.90
N ARG A 37 11.56 -3.93 8.83
CA ARG A 37 11.27 -3.29 10.12
C ARG A 37 11.89 -1.91 10.14
N SER A 38 11.56 -1.11 11.16
CA SER A 38 12.17 0.22 11.36
C SER A 38 13.71 0.18 11.42
N THR A 39 14.29 -0.95 11.80
CA THR A 39 15.73 -1.13 11.97
C THR A 39 16.42 -1.90 10.84
N ILE A 40 15.68 -2.61 9.98
CA ILE A 40 16.27 -3.45 8.93
C ILE A 40 15.39 -3.52 7.69
N CYS A 41 16.00 -3.33 6.52
CA CYS A 41 15.37 -3.52 5.22
C CYS A 41 15.79 -4.89 4.64
N THR A 42 14.81 -5.72 4.29
CA THR A 42 15.02 -7.09 3.78
C THR A 42 14.50 -7.27 2.36
N ALA A 43 14.26 -6.17 1.64
CA ALA A 43 13.65 -6.17 0.30
C ALA A 43 14.42 -7.00 -0.75
N ASN A 44 15.72 -7.22 -0.54
CA ASN A 44 16.57 -8.04 -1.41
C ASN A 44 16.54 -9.54 -1.12
N HIS A 45 15.79 -10.01 -0.13
CA HIS A 45 15.72 -11.42 0.22
C HIS A 45 14.57 -12.13 -0.51
N MET A 46 14.92 -13.01 -1.45
CA MET A 46 14.02 -13.63 -2.43
C MET A 46 12.91 -14.52 -1.84
N ASN A 47 13.10 -15.12 -0.67
CA ASN A 47 12.17 -16.12 -0.09
C ASN A 47 11.92 -15.88 1.41
N THR A 48 11.46 -14.69 1.78
CA THR A 48 11.35 -14.35 3.21
C THR A 48 10.07 -14.80 3.90
N ILE A 49 9.06 -15.30 3.19
CA ILE A 49 7.82 -15.78 3.83
C ILE A 49 7.26 -17.00 3.09
N LYS A 50 7.24 -18.16 3.76
CA LYS A 50 6.22 -19.17 3.48
C LYS A 50 4.96 -18.70 4.20
N GLU A 51 4.05 -18.04 3.50
CA GLU A 51 2.74 -17.77 4.09
C GLU A 51 2.05 -19.12 4.35
N VAL A 52 2.13 -19.59 5.59
CA VAL A 52 1.14 -20.54 6.09
C VAL A 52 -0.15 -19.74 6.15
N LYS A 53 -0.98 -19.82 5.11
CA LYS A 53 -2.27 -19.14 5.10
C LYS A 53 -3.06 -19.63 6.30
N PRO A 54 -3.25 -18.80 7.35
CA PRO A 54 -4.06 -19.21 8.48
C PRO A 54 -5.48 -19.46 7.99
N ILE A 55 -6.18 -20.41 8.60
CA ILE A 55 -7.62 -20.57 8.37
C ILE A 55 -8.26 -19.24 8.78
N ARG A 56 -8.82 -18.55 7.79
CA ARG A 56 -9.49 -17.26 8.00
C ARG A 56 -10.83 -17.50 8.67
N THR A 57 -11.17 -16.69 9.67
CA THR A 57 -12.51 -16.71 10.27
C THR A 57 -13.54 -16.20 9.26
N GLY A 58 -14.81 -16.61 9.43
CA GLY A 58 -15.91 -16.15 8.57
C GLY A 58 -16.00 -14.61 8.52
N ASP A 59 -15.93 -13.96 9.68
CA ASP A 59 -16.00 -12.49 9.79
C ASP A 59 -14.85 -11.81 9.02
N ALA A 60 -13.62 -12.30 9.17
CA ALA A 60 -12.47 -11.74 8.45
C ALA A 60 -12.56 -11.93 6.93
N VAL A 61 -13.30 -12.92 6.44
CA VAL A 61 -13.56 -13.09 5.01
C VAL A 61 -14.64 -12.11 4.54
N LEU A 62 -15.68 -11.91 5.35
CA LEU A 62 -16.77 -10.99 5.03
C LEU A 62 -16.28 -9.53 4.95
N ASP A 63 -15.41 -9.11 5.87
CA ASP A 63 -14.83 -7.77 5.86
C ASP A 63 -14.02 -7.50 4.57
N ASP A 64 -13.17 -8.45 4.17
CA ASP A 64 -12.40 -8.36 2.92
C ASP A 64 -13.30 -8.36 1.69
N ALA A 65 -14.33 -9.22 1.67
CA ALA A 65 -15.27 -9.31 0.56
C ALA A 65 -16.06 -8.01 0.39
N LYS A 66 -16.54 -7.42 1.50
CA LYS A 66 -17.21 -6.12 1.48
C LYS A 66 -16.28 -5.03 0.95
N LYS A 67 -15.05 -4.95 1.45
CA LYS A 67 -14.07 -3.95 0.99
C LYS A 67 -13.81 -4.08 -0.52
N PHE A 68 -13.64 -5.29 -1.01
CA PHE A 68 -13.44 -5.54 -2.44
C PHE A 68 -14.64 -5.10 -3.29
N ILE A 69 -15.87 -5.41 -2.86
CA ILE A 69 -17.10 -5.01 -3.57
C ILE A 69 -17.25 -3.49 -3.58
N ASP A 70 -17.01 -2.83 -2.44
CA ASP A 70 -17.08 -1.37 -2.32
C ASP A 70 -16.04 -0.70 -3.25
N GLU A 71 -14.81 -1.22 -3.31
CA GLU A 71 -13.76 -0.75 -4.25
C GLU A 71 -14.17 -0.97 -5.71
N PHE A 72 -14.80 -2.12 -6.04
CA PHE A 72 -15.28 -2.40 -7.38
C PHE A 72 -16.35 -1.39 -7.83
N TYR A 73 -17.39 -1.18 -7.02
CA TYR A 73 -18.46 -0.23 -7.39
C TYR A 73 -17.94 1.21 -7.46
N ALA A 74 -17.07 1.63 -6.54
CA ALA A 74 -16.43 2.94 -6.61
C ALA A 74 -15.59 3.14 -7.88
N SER A 75 -15.00 2.07 -8.44
CA SER A 75 -14.20 2.15 -9.67
C SER A 75 -15.02 2.29 -10.96
N ILE A 76 -16.30 1.91 -10.93
CA ILE A 76 -17.20 1.92 -12.09
C ILE A 76 -18.31 2.97 -12.00
N GLU A 77 -18.50 3.58 -10.82
CA GLU A 77 -19.33 4.78 -10.67
C GLU A 77 -18.69 5.95 -11.45
N LYS A 78 -19.51 6.63 -12.28
CA LYS A 78 -19.12 7.78 -13.10
C LYS A 78 -19.38 9.09 -12.38
#